data_AF-A0A7X7KEN0-F1
#
_entry.id   AF-A0A7X7KEN0-F1
#
_cell.length_a   1.000
_cell.length_b   1.000
_cell.length_c   1.000
_cell.angle_alpha   90.00
_cell.angle_beta   90.00
_cell.angle_gamma   90.00
#
_symmetry.space_group_name_H-M   'P 1'
#
loop_
_entity.id
_entity.type
_entity.pdbx_description
1 polymer ?
#
loop_
_entity_poly.entity_id
_entity_poly.type
_entity_poly.pdbx_seq_one_letter_code
_entity_poly.pdbx_strand_id
1 'polypeptide(L)'
;LIPSLTIMADFMGVAGAFFYAVYLLDIDMYHYLENSRHFVGGFDLFVGLFKSLFFGAAIALIACYRGFNCEPGAEGVGKAATAAFVHSFVVILVLDLLLGIALDGIYYTIWPEAPKLL
;
A
#
# COMPACT_ATOMS: atom_id res chain seq x y z
N LEU A 1 -10.76 -7.99 1.28
CA LEU A 1 -9.66 -8.76 0.66
C LEU A 1 -8.37 -7.95 0.62
N ILE A 2 -8.39 -6.71 0.14
CA ILE A 2 -7.20 -5.85 0.03
C ILE A 2 -6.33 -5.81 1.30
N PRO A 3 -6.86 -5.55 2.53
CA PRO A 3 -6.00 -5.49 3.72
C PRO A 3 -5.32 -6.82 4.06
N SER A 4 -5.98 -7.95 3.82
CA SER A 4 -5.38 -9.27 4.02
C SER A 4 -4.27 -9.56 3.01
N LEU A 5 -4.44 -9.11 1.76
CA LEU A 5 -3.42 -9.23 0.73
C LEU A 5 -2.23 -8.31 1.01
N THR A 6 -2.46 -7.12 1.56
CA THR A 6 -1.40 -6.20 2.00
C THR A 6 -0.53 -6.85 3.08
N ILE A 7 -1.11 -7.45 4.12
CA ILE A 7 -0.34 -8.16 5.16
C ILE A 7 0.53 -9.27 4.56
N MET A 8 -0.04 -10.05 3.64
CA MET A 8 0.70 -11.12 2.98
C MET A 8 1.84 -10.57 2.11
N ALA A 9 1.59 -9.49 1.38
CA ALA A 9 2.60 -8.83 0.55
C ALA A 9 3.74 -8.26 1.39
N ASP A 10 3.43 -7.62 2.52
CA ASP A 10 4.43 -7.08 3.45
C ASP A 10 5.28 -8.20 4.05
N PHE A 11 4.66 -9.30 4.49
CA PHE A 11 5.37 -10.45 5.01
C PHE A 11 6.31 -11.07 3.98
N MET A 12 5.83 -11.29 2.75
CA MET A 12 6.64 -11.83 1.65
C MET A 12 7.76 -10.86 1.24
N GLY A 13 7.50 -9.55 1.31
CA GLY A 13 8.50 -8.51 1.06
C GLY A 13 9.63 -8.54 2.06
N VAL A 14 9.32 -8.60 3.36
CA VAL A 14 10.33 -8.69 4.43
C VAL A 14 11.11 -10.00 4.36
N ALA A 15 10.45 -11.13 4.08
CA ALA A 15 11.10 -12.41 3.91
C ALA A 15 12.04 -12.44 2.69
N GLY A 16 11.60 -11.85 1.56
CA GLY A 16 12.41 -11.72 0.35
C GLY A 16 13.63 -10.80 0.56
N ALA A 17 13.43 -9.67 1.24
CA ALA A 17 14.50 -8.74 1.60
C ALA A 17 15.53 -9.40 2.53
N PHE A 18 15.08 -10.19 3.51
CA PHE A 18 15.96 -10.96 4.39
C PHE A 18 16.80 -11.98 3.59
N PHE A 19 16.15 -12.73 2.70
CA PHE A 19 16.85 -13.71 1.87
C PHE A 19 17.90 -13.04 0.99
N TYR A 20 17.57 -11.92 0.35
CA TYR A 20 18.50 -11.19 -0.48
C TYR A 20 19.68 -10.60 0.32
N ALA A 21 19.39 -9.93 1.44
CA ALA A 21 20.41 -9.26 2.25
C ALA A 21 21.42 -10.22 2.87
N VAL A 22 20.95 -11.35 3.40
CA VAL A 22 21.81 -12.32 4.11
C VAL A 22 22.52 -13.25 3.13
N TYR A 23 21.83 -13.78 2.11
CA TYR A 23 22.42 -14.82 1.25
C TYR A 23 23.18 -14.27 0.04
N LEU A 24 22.81 -13.10 -0.51
CA LEU A 24 23.49 -12.53 -1.68
C LEU A 24 24.48 -11.43 -1.31
N LEU A 25 24.18 -10.64 -0.28
CA LEU A 25 25.00 -9.51 0.14
C LEU A 25 25.92 -9.80 1.34
N ASP A 26 25.83 -11.00 1.93
CA ASP A 26 26.64 -11.44 3.09
C ASP A 26 26.55 -10.47 4.29
N ILE A 27 25.39 -9.81 4.47
CA ILE A 27 25.14 -8.95 5.63
C ILE A 27 24.83 -9.82 6.85
N ASP A 28 25.42 -9.47 7.99
CA ASP A 28 25.16 -10.15 9.26
C ASP A 28 23.68 -10.07 9.65
N MET A 29 23.10 -11.23 9.99
CA MET A 29 21.70 -11.38 10.36
C MET A 29 21.29 -10.46 11.52
N TYR A 30 22.19 -10.23 12.48
CA TYR A 30 21.94 -9.37 13.63
C TYR A 30 21.82 -7.90 13.19
N HIS A 31 22.71 -7.44 12.31
CA HIS A 31 22.66 -6.08 11.76
C HIS A 31 21.39 -5.82 10.93
N TYR A 32 20.92 -6.82 10.17
CA TYR A 32 19.68 -6.68 9.42
C TYR A 32 18.46 -6.55 10.34
N LEU A 33 18.36 -7.38 11.39
CA LEU A 33 17.23 -7.37 12.32
C LEU A 33 17.20 -6.09 13.17
N GLU A 34 18.36 -5.64 13.66
CA GLU A 34 18.45 -4.45 14.50
C GLU A 34 18.06 -3.19 13.72
N ASN A 35 18.59 -3.01 12.51
CA ASN A 35 18.18 -1.90 11.65
C ASN A 35 16.69 -1.98 11.29
N SER A 36 16.20 -3.15 10.90
CA SER A 36 14.79 -3.33 10.54
C SER A 36 13.87 -2.93 11.71
N ARG A 37 14.23 -3.28 12.95
CA ARG A 37 13.45 -2.92 14.15
C ARG A 37 13.55 -1.43 14.49
N HIS A 38 14.66 -0.78 14.18
CA HIS A 38 14.86 0.63 14.47
C HIS A 38 14.16 1.55 13.47
N PHE A 39 14.03 1.12 12.20
CA PHE A 39 13.37 1.88 11.15
C PHE A 39 11.88 1.54 10.98
N VAL A 40 11.46 0.31 11.27
CA VAL A 40 10.06 -0.12 11.13
C VAL A 40 9.37 -0.10 12.48
N GLY A 41 8.55 0.92 12.71
CA GLY A 41 7.69 1.04 13.87
C GLY A 41 6.36 0.30 13.68
N GLY A 42 5.71 -0.04 14.80
CA GLY A 42 4.33 -0.57 14.77
C GLY A 42 3.32 0.43 14.18
N PHE A 43 3.65 1.72 14.20
CA PHE A 43 2.86 2.79 13.58
C PHE A 43 2.88 2.68 12.06
N ASP A 44 4.01 2.36 11.44
CA ASP A 44 4.14 2.20 9.99
C ASP A 44 3.24 1.07 9.46
N LEU A 45 3.18 -0.04 10.20
CA LEU A 45 2.29 -1.16 9.90
C LEU A 45 0.81 -0.73 9.99
N PHE A 46 0.44 -0.02 11.05
CA PHE A 46 -0.94 0.44 11.25
C PHE A 46 -1.37 1.45 10.17
N VAL A 47 -0.48 2.37 9.80
CA VAL A 47 -0.69 3.33 8.71
C VAL A 47 -0.87 2.62 7.37
N GLY A 48 -0.02 1.62 7.07
CA GLY A 48 -0.15 0.80 5.86
C GLY A 48 -1.47 0.05 5.78
N LEU A 49 -1.88 -0.58 6.89
CA LEU A 49 -3.18 -1.27 6.97
C LEU A 49 -4.35 -0.31 6.81
N PHE A 50 -4.30 0.85 7.44
CA PHE A 50 -5.33 1.86 7.31
C PHE A 50 -5.47 2.33 5.86
N LYS A 51 -4.37 2.68 5.18
CA LYS A 51 -4.36 3.05 3.75
C LYS A 51 -4.98 1.96 2.86
N SER A 52 -4.63 0.69 3.11
CA SER A 52 -5.12 -0.45 2.31
C SER A 52 -6.65 -0.60 2.34
N LEU A 53 -7.29 -0.19 3.44
CA LEU A 53 -8.75 -0.21 3.57
C LEU A 53 -9.42 0.82 2.64
N PHE A 54 -8.87 2.04 2.57
CA PHE A 54 -9.36 3.11 1.70
C PHE A 54 -9.18 2.76 0.22
N PHE A 55 -8.05 2.15 -0.15
CA PHE A 55 -7.85 1.66 -1.52
C PHE A 55 -8.88 0.59 -1.89
N GLY A 56 -9.15 -0.35 -0.99
CA GLY A 56 -10.20 -1.34 -1.18
C GLY A 56 -11.59 -0.74 -1.41
N ALA A 57 -11.97 0.24 -0.59
CA ALA A 57 -13.25 0.93 -0.72
C ALA A 57 -13.35 1.71 -2.05
N ALA A 58 -12.30 2.44 -2.43
CA ALA A 58 -12.27 3.21 -3.66
C ALA A 58 -12.36 2.33 -4.90
N ILE A 59 -11.60 1.23 -4.96
CA ILE A 59 -11.63 0.29 -6.08
C ILE A 59 -13.01 -0.35 -6.21
N ALA A 60 -13.60 -0.80 -5.10
CA ALA A 60 -14.92 -1.42 -5.13
C ALA A 60 -15.99 -0.45 -5.68
N LEU A 61 -15.97 0.81 -5.24
CA LEU A 61 -16.92 1.82 -5.71
C LEU A 61 -16.74 2.12 -7.21
N ILE A 62 -15.50 2.29 -7.68
CA ILE A 62 -15.23 2.58 -9.10
C ILE A 62 -15.59 1.39 -9.98
N ALA A 63 -15.25 0.18 -9.55
CA ALA A 63 -15.56 -1.05 -10.28
C ALA A 63 -17.07 -1.27 -10.37
N CYS A 64 -17.81 -1.11 -9.27
CA CYS A 64 -19.27 -1.19 -9.28
C CYS A 64 -19.88 -0.11 -10.18
N TYR A 65 -19.40 1.13 -10.09
CA TYR A 65 -19.91 2.24 -10.91
C TYR A 65 -19.74 1.99 -12.40
N ARG A 66 -18.55 1.54 -12.82
CA ARG A 66 -18.29 1.23 -14.24
C ARG A 66 -18.99 -0.04 -14.70
N GLY A 67 -19.18 -1.02 -13.82
CA GLY A 67 -19.95 -2.23 -14.08
C GLY A 67 -21.45 -1.96 -14.29
N PHE A 68 -22.04 -1.02 -13.54
CA PHE A 68 -23.45 -0.66 -13.70
C PHE A 68 -23.73 0.21 -14.93
N ASN A 69 -22.75 1.02 -15.38
CA ASN A 69 -22.89 1.92 -16.53
C ASN A 69 -22.30 1.34 -17.82
N CYS A 70 -22.14 0.02 -17.93
CA CYS A 70 -21.58 -0.61 -19.12
C CYS A 70 -22.61 -0.73 -20.25
N GLU A 71 -22.10 -0.70 -21.49
CA GLU A 71 -22.93 -0.97 -22.67
C GLU A 71 -23.25 -2.47 -22.74
N PRO A 72 -24.46 -2.85 -23.21
CA PRO A 72 -24.84 -4.24 -23.36
C PRO A 72 -23.95 -4.95 -24.38
N GLY A 73 -23.51 -6.15 -24.04
CA GLY A 73 -22.69 -7.01 -24.91
C GLY A 73 -21.29 -7.28 -24.36
N ALA A 74 -20.66 -8.36 -24.83
CA ALA A 74 -19.36 -8.81 -24.33
C ALA A 74 -18.23 -7.77 -24.58
N GLU A 75 -18.29 -7.04 -25.69
CA GLU A 75 -17.33 -5.98 -26.01
C GLU A 75 -17.46 -4.78 -25.06
N GLY A 76 -18.70 -4.40 -24.71
CA GLY A 76 -18.99 -3.30 -23.78
C GLY A 76 -18.50 -3.59 -22.38
N VAL A 77 -18.68 -4.82 -21.88
CA VAL A 77 -18.17 -5.26 -20.57
C VAL A 77 -16.64 -5.25 -20.53
N GLY A 78 -15.98 -5.71 -21.59
CA GLY A 78 -14.51 -5.66 -21.70
C GLY A 78 -13.97 -4.23 -21.66
N LYS A 79 -14.57 -3.32 -22.43
CA LYS A 79 -14.20 -1.89 -22.42
C LYS A 79 -14.44 -1.25 -21.05
N ALA A 80 -15.57 -1.53 -20.41
CA ALA A 80 -15.90 -1.03 -19.09
C ALA A 80 -14.92 -1.53 -18.01
N ALA A 81 -14.50 -2.79 -18.08
CA ALA A 81 -13.51 -3.36 -17.15
C ALA A 81 -12.14 -2.68 -17.28
N THR A 82 -11.65 -2.48 -18.51
CA THR A 82 -10.37 -1.79 -18.74
C THR A 82 -10.43 -0.32 -18.30
N ALA A 83 -11.54 0.37 -18.58
CA ALA A 83 -11.74 1.73 -18.11
C ALA A 83 -11.80 1.79 -16.57
N ALA A 84 -12.49 0.85 -15.93
CA ALA A 84 -12.55 0.75 -14.47
C ALA A 84 -11.17 0.57 -13.84
N PHE A 85 -10.33 -0.28 -14.44
CA PHE A 85 -8.95 -0.49 -13.99
C PHE A 85 -8.13 0.80 -14.07
N VAL A 86 -8.13 1.49 -15.21
CA VAL A 86 -7.37 2.73 -15.40
C VAL A 86 -7.84 3.82 -14.44
N HIS A 87 -9.16 4.00 -14.28
CA HIS A 87 -9.70 4.97 -13.33
C HIS A 87 -9.38 4.62 -11.89
N SER A 88 -9.48 3.35 -11.51
CA SER A 88 -9.11 2.90 -10.17
C SER A 88 -7.63 3.16 -9.89
N PHE A 89 -6.75 2.86 -10.84
CA PHE A 89 -5.31 3.11 -10.72
C PHE A 89 -4.99 4.59 -10.48
N VAL A 90 -5.56 5.49 -11.28
CA VAL A 90 -5.37 6.94 -11.12
C VAL A 90 -5.89 7.43 -9.76
N VAL A 91 -7.08 6.98 -9.35
CA VAL A 91 -7.66 7.37 -8.05
C VAL A 91 -6.82 6.85 -6.89
N ILE A 92 -6.29 5.62 -6.96
CA ILE A 92 -5.41 5.08 -5.91
C ILE A 92 -4.17 5.95 -5.75
N LEU A 93 -3.51 6.37 -6.84
CA LEU A 93 -2.33 7.22 -6.77
C LEU A 93 -2.62 8.57 -6.09
N VAL A 94 -3.75 9.20 -6.44
CA VAL A 94 -4.17 10.45 -5.80
C VAL A 94 -4.52 10.23 -4.33
N LEU A 95 -5.23 9.15 -4.02
CA LEU A 95 -5.63 8.82 -2.66
C LEU A 95 -4.42 8.50 -1.79
N ASP A 96 -3.40 7.83 -2.33
CA ASP A 96 -2.15 7.53 -1.64
C ASP A 96 -1.39 8.81 -1.29
N LEU A 97 -1.27 9.74 -2.24
CA LEU A 97 -0.65 11.04 -1.99
C LEU A 97 -1.38 11.81 -0.87
N LEU A 98 -2.70 11.88 -0.95
CA LEU A 98 -3.51 12.60 0.04
C LEU A 98 -3.44 11.94 1.43
N LEU A 99 -3.58 10.62 1.49
CA LEU A 99 -3.50 9.88 2.74
C LEU A 99 -2.09 9.90 3.32
N GLY A 100 -1.05 9.82 2.49
CA GLY A 100 0.34 9.93 2.91
C GLY A 100 0.60 11.27 3.59
N ILE A 101 0.33 12.39 2.90
CA ILE A 101 0.52 13.72 3.45
C ILE A 101 -0.30 13.93 4.74
N ALA A 102 -1.55 13.46 4.76
CA ALA A 102 -2.41 13.59 5.93
C ALA A 102 -1.90 12.76 7.13
N LEU A 103 -1.49 11.51 6.91
CA LEU A 103 -1.04 10.59 7.97
C LEU A 103 0.33 10.99 8.49
N ASP A 104 1.26 11.39 7.62
CA ASP A 104 2.57 11.88 8.02
C ASP A 104 2.42 13.19 8.81
N GLY A 105 1.55 14.11 8.36
CA GLY A 105 1.23 15.33 9.09
C GLY A 105 0.66 15.08 10.49
N ILE A 106 -0.21 14.09 10.64
CA ILE A 106 -0.74 13.66 11.94
C ILE A 106 0.37 13.03 12.80
N TYR A 107 1.24 12.22 12.22
CA TYR A 107 2.35 11.61 12.94
C TYR A 107 3.33 12.67 13.49
N TYR A 108 3.74 13.64 12.67
CA TYR A 108 4.64 14.72 13.09
C TYR A 108 4.04 15.65 14.15
N THR A 109 2.71 15.82 14.19
CA THR A 109 2.05 16.65 15.21
C THR A 109 1.95 15.94 16.56
N ILE A 110 1.88 14.60 16.57
CA ILE A 110 1.80 13.80 17.79
C ILE A 110 3.20 13.46 18.34
N TRP A 111 4.21 13.29 17.47
CA TRP A 111 5.58 12.92 17.85
C TRP A 111 6.63 13.91 17.26
N PRO A 112 6.89 15.05 17.92
CA PRO A 112 7.83 16.06 17.42
C PRO A 112 9.32 15.65 17.44
N GLU A 113 9.65 14.54 18.13
CA GLU A 113 11.02 14.01 18.29
C GLU A 113 11.41 12.98 17.20
N ALA A 114 10.56 12.73 16.20
CA ALA A 114 10.93 11.84 15.11
C ALA A 114 12.13 12.42 14.33
N PRO A 115 13.27 11.70 14.22
CA PRO A 115 14.44 12.20 13.51
C PRO A 115 14.04 12.50 12.07
N LYS A 116 14.30 13.73 11.63
CA LYS A 116 14.10 14.16 10.25
C LYS A 116 14.94 13.25 9.36
N LEU A 117 14.30 12.35 8.61
CA LEU A 117 14.90 11.66 7.49
C LEU A 117 15.00 12.64 6.31
N LEU A 118 15.96 13.57 6.43
CA LEU A 118 16.61 14.24 5.30
C LEU A 118 17.99 13.62 5.15
#